data_AF-A0A1Q7H6K8-F1
#
_entry.id   AF-A0A1Q7H6K8-F1
#
_cell.length_a   1.000
_cell.length_b   1.000
_cell.length_c   1.000
_cell.angle_alpha   90.00
_cell.angle_beta   90.00
_cell.angle_gamma   90.00
#
_symmetry.space_group_name_H-M   'P 1'
#
loop_
_entity.id
_entity.type
_entity.pdbx_description
1 polymer ?
#
loop_
_entity_poly.entity_id
_entity_poly.type
_entity_poly.pdbx_seq_one_letter_code
_entity_poly.pdbx_strand_id
1 'polypeptide(L)'
;MRTRGFTFIEVLIVMVLIGIIAALGIPRIRDAIQKNNVHAARAALGTLVAKARAGAVQRGCKSAIHFTSGSGGTVWITACKVSNSALTDTLGGIEQLAARYSVTLTAGADSVTFIR
;
A
#
# COMPACT_ATOMS: atom_id res chain seq x y z
N MET A 1 22.14 27.92 49.07
CA MET A 1 21.16 26.98 48.49
C MET A 1 21.94 25.87 47.81
N ARG A 2 21.79 24.61 48.23
CA ARG A 2 22.57 23.49 47.69
C ARG A 2 21.76 22.82 46.58
N THR A 3 22.20 22.98 45.33
CA THR A 3 21.62 22.27 44.19
C THR A 3 21.92 20.78 44.35
N ARG A 4 20.88 19.94 44.41
CA ARG A 4 21.02 18.50 44.33
C ARG A 4 21.21 18.16 42.85
N GLY A 5 22.42 17.73 42.49
CA GLY A 5 22.72 17.25 41.13
C GLY A 5 22.16 15.85 40.91
N PHE A 6 21.94 15.51 39.64
CA PHE A 6 21.50 14.18 39.20
C PHE A 6 22.62 13.17 39.44
N THR A 7 22.30 12.01 40.00
CA THR A 7 23.31 10.98 40.31
C THR A 7 23.60 10.10 39.09
N PHE A 8 24.80 9.54 38.99
CA PHE A 8 25.15 8.62 37.89
C PHE A 8 24.25 7.38 37.90
N ILE A 9 23.88 6.91 39.10
CA ILE A 9 22.97 5.77 39.27
C ILE A 9 21.54 6.08 38.80
N GLU A 10 21.04 7.31 38.96
CA GLU A 10 19.75 7.71 38.38
C GLU A 10 19.78 7.65 36.85
N VAL A 11 20.86 8.11 36.20
CA VAL A 11 20.96 8.03 34.73
C VAL A 11 20.95 6.57 34.28
N LEU A 12 21.68 5.70 34.99
CA LEU A 12 21.73 4.27 34.69
C LEU A 12 20.34 3.62 34.79
N ILE A 13 19.59 3.91 35.85
CA ILE A 13 18.23 3.36 36.02
C ILE A 13 17.31 3.88 34.91
N VAL A 14 17.35 5.17 34.58
CA VAL A 14 16.52 5.74 33.51
C VAL A 14 16.85 5.10 32.16
N MET A 15 18.13 4.87 31.85
CA MET A 15 18.54 4.18 30.62
C MET A 15 18.03 2.73 30.59
N VAL A 16 18.10 2.00 31.71
CA VAL A 16 17.54 0.65 31.81
C VAL A 16 16.03 0.66 31.56
N LEU A 17 15.30 1.60 32.15
CA LEU A 17 13.85 1.73 31.95
C LEU A 17 13.49 2.05 30.50
N ILE A 18 14.20 3.00 29.87
CA ILE A 18 14.01 3.33 28.45
C ILE A 18 14.30 2.10 27.57
N GLY A 19 15.38 1.36 27.88
CA GLY A 19 15.73 0.13 27.16
C GLY A 19 14.63 -0.92 27.22
N ILE A 20 14.05 -1.16 28.40
CA ILE A 20 12.95 -2.11 28.59
C ILE A 20 11.71 -1.69 27.80
N ILE A 21 11.33 -0.40 27.87
CA ILE A 21 10.16 0.12 27.15
C ILE A 21 10.40 0.04 25.64
N ALA A 22 11.59 0.42 25.16
CA ALA A 22 11.92 0.37 23.74
C ALA A 22 11.90 -1.07 23.20
N ALA A 23 12.43 -2.03 23.96
CA ALA A 23 12.44 -3.45 23.58
C ALA A 23 11.03 -4.01 23.36
N LEU A 24 10.03 -3.56 24.15
CA LEU A 24 8.64 -3.99 24.01
C LEU A 24 7.83 -3.11 23.04
N GLY A 25 8.14 -1.82 22.96
CA GLY A 25 7.40 -0.83 22.18
C GLY A 25 7.70 -0.88 20.68
N ILE A 26 8.97 -0.98 20.30
CA ILE A 26 9.40 -1.00 18.90
C ILE A 26 8.76 -2.14 18.09
N PRO A 27 8.75 -3.43 18.53
CA PRO A 27 8.13 -4.50 17.74
C PRO A 27 6.64 -4.25 17.51
N ARG A 28 5.90 -3.76 18.52
CA ARG A 28 4.47 -3.44 18.37
C ARG A 28 4.21 -2.35 17.33
N ILE A 29 5.05 -1.31 17.32
CA ILE A 29 4.92 -0.22 16.33
C ILE A 29 5.19 -0.76 14.92
N ARG A 30 6.20 -1.61 14.75
CA ARG A 30 6.50 -2.24 13.45
C ARG A 30 5.34 -3.07 12.93
N ASP A 31 4.73 -3.88 13.78
CA ASP A 31 3.55 -4.69 13.42
C ASP A 31 2.35 -3.81 13.06
N ALA A 32 2.13 -2.72 13.80
CA ALA A 32 1.05 -1.76 13.51
C ALA A 32 1.26 -1.09 12.14
N ILE A 33 2.48 -0.67 11.82
CA ILE A 33 2.82 -0.08 10.52
C ILE A 33 2.59 -1.11 9.40
N GLN A 34 3.05 -2.35 9.57
CA GLN A 34 2.86 -3.40 8.57
C GLN A 34 1.37 -3.67 8.29
N LYS A 35 0.55 -3.76 9.35
CA LYS A 35 -0.91 -3.91 9.21
C LYS A 35 -1.51 -2.71 8.48
N ASN A 36 -1.14 -1.49 8.89
CA ASN A 36 -1.63 -0.27 8.26
C ASN A 36 -1.26 -0.20 6.78
N ASN A 37 -0.05 -0.60 6.42
CA ASN A 37 0.42 -0.68 5.04
C ASN A 37 -0.44 -1.64 4.20
N VAL A 38 -0.77 -2.82 4.73
CA VAL A 38 -1.68 -3.77 4.06
C VAL A 38 -3.08 -3.17 3.91
N HIS A 39 -3.60 -2.49 4.93
CA HIS A 39 -4.90 -1.81 4.84
C HIS A 39 -4.90 -0.69 3.78
N ALA A 40 -3.85 0.13 3.74
CA ALA A 40 -3.70 1.21 2.77
C ALA A 40 -3.58 0.67 1.33
N ALA A 41 -2.78 -0.40 1.14
CA ALA A 41 -2.68 -1.08 -0.16
C ALA A 41 -4.03 -1.65 -0.63
N ARG A 42 -4.80 -2.27 0.27
CA ARG A 42 -6.15 -2.77 -0.05
C ARG A 42 -7.11 -1.64 -0.41
N ALA A 43 -7.09 -0.53 0.31
CA ALA A 43 -7.91 0.64 0.00
C ALA A 43 -7.57 1.20 -1.38
N ALA A 44 -6.28 1.33 -1.70
CA ALA A 44 -5.81 1.79 -3.00
C ALA A 44 -6.16 0.81 -4.14
N LEU A 45 -6.10 -0.51 -3.90
CA LEU A 45 -6.64 -1.49 -4.86
C LEU A 45 -8.13 -1.29 -5.10
N GLY A 46 -8.91 -1.04 -4.05
CA GLY A 46 -10.34 -0.79 -4.15
C GLY A 46 -10.66 0.41 -5.05
N THR A 47 -9.90 1.50 -4.93
CA THR A 47 -10.09 2.68 -5.79
C THR A 47 -9.69 2.41 -7.24
N LEU A 48 -8.64 1.63 -7.50
CA LEU A 48 -8.26 1.20 -8.84
C LEU A 48 -9.32 0.29 -9.48
N VAL A 49 -9.89 -0.64 -8.73
CA VAL A 49 -11.01 -1.48 -9.20
C VAL A 49 -12.24 -0.63 -9.52
N ALA A 50 -12.59 0.32 -8.65
CA ALA A 50 -13.69 1.25 -8.91
C ALA A 50 -13.43 2.09 -10.17
N LYS A 51 -12.20 2.54 -10.38
CA LYS A 51 -11.78 3.27 -11.59
C LYS A 51 -11.89 2.40 -12.86
N ALA A 52 -11.52 1.13 -12.80
CA ALA A 52 -11.67 0.20 -13.92
C ALA A 52 -13.15 -0.02 -14.27
N ARG A 53 -14.01 -0.22 -13.28
CA ARG A 53 -15.47 -0.31 -13.48
C ARG A 53 -16.05 0.97 -14.07
N ALA A 54 -15.69 2.13 -13.53
CA ALA A 54 -16.11 3.41 -14.07
C ALA A 54 -15.64 3.59 -15.52
N GLY A 55 -14.41 3.17 -15.84
CA GLY A 55 -13.88 3.16 -17.20
C GLY A 55 -14.71 2.32 -18.17
N ALA A 56 -15.17 1.14 -17.76
CA ALA A 56 -16.04 0.29 -18.57
C ALA A 56 -17.39 0.96 -18.87
N VAL A 57 -18.02 1.55 -17.84
CA VAL A 57 -19.31 2.23 -17.98
C VAL A 57 -19.19 3.50 -18.83
N GLN A 58 -18.20 4.36 -18.53
CA GLN A 58 -17.97 5.64 -19.22
C GLN A 58 -17.63 5.45 -20.70
N ARG A 59 -16.81 4.44 -21.03
CA ARG A 59 -16.43 4.15 -22.42
C ARG A 59 -17.39 3.21 -23.13
N GLY A 60 -18.31 2.60 -22.39
CA GLY A 60 -19.30 1.67 -22.93
C GLY A 60 -18.73 0.37 -23.47
N CYS A 61 -17.56 -0.04 -22.97
CA CYS A 61 -16.80 -1.15 -23.52
C CYS A 61 -16.03 -1.88 -22.40
N LYS A 62 -15.30 -2.95 -22.74
CA LYS A 62 -14.55 -3.73 -21.74
C LYS A 62 -13.40 -2.91 -21.13
N SER A 63 -13.29 -2.92 -19.81
CA SER A 63 -12.11 -2.43 -19.08
C SER A 63 -11.53 -3.55 -18.23
N ALA A 64 -10.21 -3.67 -18.19
CA ALA A 64 -9.51 -4.65 -17.40
C ALA A 64 -8.57 -3.97 -16.41
N ILE A 65 -8.47 -4.51 -15.21
CA ILE A 65 -7.40 -4.22 -14.27
C ILE A 65 -6.42 -5.39 -14.30
N HIS A 66 -5.14 -5.08 -14.44
CA HIS A 66 -4.05 -6.05 -14.51
C HIS A 66 -3.21 -5.99 -13.25
N PHE A 67 -2.66 -7.14 -12.85
CA PHE A 67 -1.86 -7.28 -11.65
C PHE A 67 -0.55 -7.99 -11.97
N THR A 68 0.53 -7.58 -11.32
CA THR A 68 1.76 -8.38 -11.25
C THR A 68 2.05 -8.76 -9.80
N SER A 69 2.53 -9.98 -9.62
CA SER A 69 2.90 -10.53 -8.31
C SER A 69 4.34 -10.16 -7.94
N GLY A 70 4.64 -10.14 -6.65
CA GLY A 70 5.96 -9.87 -6.09
C GLY A 70 6.06 -8.58 -5.30
N SER A 71 7.26 -8.29 -4.80
CA SER A 71 7.60 -7.08 -4.05
C SER A 71 7.67 -5.82 -4.93
N GLY A 72 7.79 -5.99 -6.24
CA GLY A 72 7.65 -4.94 -7.25
C GLY A 72 6.28 -4.94 -7.94
N GLY A 73 5.30 -5.67 -7.40
CA GLY A 73 3.96 -5.82 -7.98
C GLY A 73 3.32 -4.48 -8.32
N THR A 74 2.94 -4.34 -9.58
CA THR A 74 2.29 -3.19 -10.17
C THR A 74 0.85 -3.52 -10.56
N VAL A 75 0.02 -2.47 -10.61
CA VAL A 75 -1.39 -2.56 -10.98
C VAL A 75 -1.69 -1.45 -11.97
N TRP A 76 -2.33 -1.79 -13.08
CA TRP A 76 -2.73 -0.82 -14.09
C TRP A 76 -4.07 -1.20 -14.71
N ILE A 77 -4.70 -0.24 -15.36
CA ILE A 77 -6.03 -0.39 -15.93
C ILE A 77 -5.92 -0.17 -17.43
N THR A 78 -6.56 -1.02 -18.21
CA THR A 78 -6.75 -0.83 -19.65
C THR A 78 -8.24 -0.73 -19.96
N ALA A 79 -8.62 0.08 -20.93
CA ALA A 79 -9.97 0.09 -21.51
C ALA A 79 -9.88 0.49 -22.99
N CYS A 80 -10.97 0.40 -23.73
CA CYS A 80 -10.92 0.70 -25.16
C CYS A 80 -10.56 2.18 -25.43
N LYS A 81 -9.95 2.47 -26.57
CA LYS A 81 -9.67 3.84 -27.00
C LYS A 81 -10.97 4.56 -27.33
N VAL A 82 -11.07 5.83 -26.91
CA VAL A 82 -12.24 6.67 -27.19
C VAL A 82 -12.41 6.89 -28.70
N SER A 83 -11.29 6.94 -29.44
CA SER A 83 -11.29 7.12 -30.91
C SER A 83 -11.53 5.81 -31.69
N ASN A 84 -11.28 4.64 -31.09
CA ASN A 84 -11.45 3.35 -31.74
C ASN A 84 -11.65 2.24 -30.70
N SER A 85 -12.88 1.73 -30.61
CA SER A 85 -13.25 0.71 -29.63
C SER A 85 -12.58 -0.66 -29.86
N ALA A 86 -11.90 -0.89 -31.00
CA ALA A 86 -11.13 -2.10 -31.25
C ALA A 86 -9.72 -2.07 -30.63
N LEU A 87 -9.24 -0.89 -30.22
CA LEU A 87 -7.93 -0.73 -29.60
C LEU A 87 -8.07 -0.50 -28.10
N THR A 88 -7.05 -0.88 -27.33
CA THR A 88 -6.97 -0.61 -25.88
C THR A 88 -6.00 0.52 -25.57
N ASP A 89 -6.28 1.21 -24.47
CA ASP A 89 -5.48 2.30 -23.91
C ASP A 89 -5.41 2.18 -22.39
N THR A 90 -4.31 2.66 -21.81
CA THR A 90 -4.13 2.67 -20.36
C THR A 90 -4.92 3.80 -19.72
N LEU A 91 -5.65 3.47 -18.66
CA LEU A 91 -6.46 4.42 -17.89
C LEU A 91 -5.65 4.99 -16.72
N GLY A 92 -4.84 6.00 -17.01
CA GLY A 92 -3.95 6.66 -16.05
C GLY A 92 -2.58 5.98 -15.95
N GLY A 93 -1.89 6.19 -14.83
CA GLY A 93 -0.55 5.66 -14.60
C GLY A 93 -0.52 4.19 -14.17
N ILE A 94 0.66 3.58 -14.29
CA ILE A 94 0.96 2.26 -13.74
C ILE A 94 1.33 2.45 -12.27
N GLU A 95 0.56 1.85 -11.37
CA GLU A 95 0.74 2.02 -9.92
C GLU A 95 1.66 0.93 -9.37
N GLN A 96 2.82 1.31 -8.81
CA GLN A 96 3.74 0.39 -8.14
C GLN A 96 3.31 0.12 -6.69
N LEU A 97 2.16 -0.51 -6.54
CA LEU A 97 1.47 -0.63 -5.25
C LEU A 97 2.30 -1.39 -4.20
N ALA A 98 2.99 -2.45 -4.61
CA ALA A 98 3.84 -3.24 -3.74
C ALA A 98 4.99 -2.41 -3.13
N ALA A 99 5.70 -1.66 -3.99
CA ALA A 99 6.80 -0.79 -3.57
C ALA A 99 6.31 0.38 -2.72
N ARG A 100 5.19 1.01 -3.12
CA ARG A 100 4.62 2.19 -2.44
C ARG A 100 4.20 1.90 -1.01
N TYR A 101 3.64 0.72 -0.75
CA TYR A 101 3.17 0.34 0.59
C TYR A 101 4.08 -0.66 1.30
N SER A 102 5.22 -1.02 0.71
CA SER A 102 6.13 -2.06 1.25
C SER A 102 5.39 -3.38 1.55
N VAL A 103 4.55 -3.81 0.61
CA VAL A 103 3.79 -5.08 0.68
C VAL A 103 4.17 -5.98 -0.49
N THR A 104 4.04 -7.30 -0.31
CA THR A 104 4.15 -8.25 -1.42
C THR A 104 2.77 -8.53 -1.97
N LEU A 105 2.60 -8.39 -3.28
CA LEU A 105 1.37 -8.77 -3.95
C LEU A 105 1.45 -10.22 -4.44
N THR A 106 0.35 -10.94 -4.34
CA THR A 106 0.18 -12.26 -4.95
C THR A 106 -1.18 -12.27 -5.61
N ALA A 107 -1.19 -12.25 -6.93
CA ALA A 107 -2.41 -12.33 -7.73
C ALA A 107 -2.66 -13.80 -8.11
N GLY A 108 -3.89 -14.27 -7.92
CA GLY A 108 -4.32 -15.59 -8.41
C GLY A 108 -4.70 -15.58 -9.90
N ALA A 109 -4.81 -14.40 -10.50
CA ALA A 109 -5.09 -14.20 -11.92
C ALA A 109 -4.40 -12.91 -12.40
N ASP A 110 -3.97 -12.89 -13.66
CA ASP A 110 -3.22 -11.76 -14.23
C ASP A 110 -4.09 -10.51 -14.45
N SER A 111 -5.40 -10.69 -14.63
CA SER A 111 -6.32 -9.57 -14.81
C SER A 111 -7.76 -9.88 -14.42
N VAL A 112 -8.52 -8.83 -14.11
CA VAL A 112 -9.96 -8.88 -13.91
C VAL A 112 -10.59 -7.95 -14.93
N THR A 113 -11.53 -8.47 -15.72
CA THR A 113 -12.23 -7.72 -16.76
C THR A 113 -13.63 -7.32 -16.28
N PHE A 114 -14.04 -6.12 -16.67
CA PHE A 114 -15.35 -5.54 -16.42
C PHE A 114 -16.00 -5.23 -17.77
N ILE A 115 -17.26 -5.63 -17.89
CA ILE A 115 -18.13 -5.28 -19.01
C ILE A 115 -19.07 -4.14 -18.58
N ARG A 116 -19.67 -3.46 -19.56
CA ARG A 116 -20.71 -2.45 -19.33
C ARG A 116 -21.89 -3.06 -18.55
#